data_AF-A0A3M7TQC9-F1
#
_entry.id   AF-A0A3M7TQC9-F1
#
_cell.length_a   1.000
_cell.length_b   1.000
_cell.length_c   1.000
_cell.angle_alpha   90.00
_cell.angle_beta   90.00
_cell.angle_gamma   90.00
#
_symmetry.space_group_name_H-M   'P 1'
#
loop_
_entity.id
_entity.type
_entity.pdbx_description
1 polymer ?
#
loop_
_entity_poly.entity_id
_entity_poly.type
_entity_poly.pdbx_seq_one_letter_code
_entity_poly.pdbx_strand_id
1 'polypeptide(L)'
;MFKHKGLVTLKSLLVFMVLLLIWPHLLHLFSGRGADIGGGFSHILWFSLYAVPVILLTAVPVTVAAGFITMWLSGLSRTAVNFTIHIGSAALIGRILFDGFNEFTYLAIAVGAFFFFFDEWPHAWGRRNKRGLIAVTALVLLFTLIPTWISNYQVVQDLRKIDSEGFPDVVIFINGQEVPGTTVSTKYLSTGLEKSDYKGHSAEILPKGILEDSQYDIYEVNEGDVLSVTMDGSLSEVYTLELLYIDDTGQKTEVLSENNNEFVLPGELDPQALLFRAAWKRHMVLFQVYVK
;
A
#
# COMPACT_ATOMS: atom_id res chain seq x y z
N MET A 1 32.73 29.61 0.17
CA MET A 1 31.81 28.58 -0.37
C MET A 1 31.09 27.79 0.73
N PHE A 2 31.81 27.10 1.63
CA PHE A 2 31.22 26.31 2.72
C PHE A 2 30.25 27.09 3.63
N LYS A 3 30.59 28.30 4.08
CA LYS A 3 29.69 29.12 4.91
C LYS A 3 28.37 29.50 4.19
N HIS A 4 28.43 29.80 2.89
CA HIS A 4 27.25 30.19 2.12
C HIS A 4 26.36 28.98 1.80
N LYS A 5 26.97 27.85 1.42
CA LYS A 5 26.23 26.59 1.19
C LYS A 5 25.64 26.04 2.48
N GLY A 6 26.36 26.08 3.60
CA GLY A 6 25.81 25.73 4.92
C GLY A 6 24.62 26.59 5.32
N LEU A 7 24.64 27.90 5.01
CA LEU A 7 23.51 28.79 5.25
C LEU A 7 22.30 28.48 4.36
N VAL A 8 22.52 28.14 3.08
CA VAL A 8 21.45 27.72 2.16
C VAL A 8 20.84 26.41 2.66
N THR A 9 21.67 25.42 2.98
CA THR A 9 21.24 24.14 3.54
C THR A 9 20.44 24.31 4.84
N LEU A 10 20.86 25.20 5.74
CA LEU A 10 20.13 25.50 6.98
C LEU A 10 18.77 26.16 6.71
N LYS A 11 18.68 27.06 5.72
CA LYS A 11 17.41 27.67 5.30
C LYS A 11 16.47 26.66 4.65
N SER A 12 17.01 25.80 3.78
CA SER A 12 16.27 24.68 3.17
C SER A 12 15.73 23.75 4.24
N LEU A 13 16.54 23.44 5.24
CA LEU A 13 16.17 22.59 6.37
C LEU A 13 15.04 23.21 7.19
N LEU A 14 15.12 24.50 7.49
CA LEU A 14 14.12 25.17 8.32
C LEU A 14 12.76 25.24 7.60
N VAL A 15 12.76 25.54 6.29
CA VAL A 15 11.54 25.50 5.49
C VAL A 15 11.03 24.06 5.35
N PHE A 16 11.93 23.09 5.20
CA PHE A 16 11.57 21.68 5.14
C PHE A 16 10.97 21.17 6.47
N MET A 17 11.51 21.56 7.62
CA MET A 17 10.92 21.25 8.94
C MET A 17 9.51 21.84 9.04
N VAL A 18 9.31 23.08 8.61
CA VAL A 18 7.99 23.71 8.57
C VAL A 18 7.06 22.96 7.62
N LEU A 19 7.55 22.52 6.47
CA LEU A 19 6.77 21.72 5.51
C LEU A 19 6.47 20.32 6.04
N LEU A 20 7.37 19.65 6.75
CA LEU A 20 7.10 18.38 7.41
C LEU A 20 6.03 18.52 8.50
N LEU A 21 6.00 19.65 9.21
CA LEU A 21 4.95 19.96 10.16
C LEU A 21 3.60 20.21 9.47
N ILE A 22 3.61 20.85 8.29
CA ILE A 22 2.40 21.19 7.53
C ILE A 22 1.94 20.04 6.62
N TRP A 23 2.82 19.14 6.20
CA TRP A 23 2.58 18.12 5.19
C TRP A 23 1.48 17.13 5.58
N PRO A 24 1.44 16.61 6.82
CA PRO A 24 0.33 15.79 7.28
C PRO A 24 -1.00 16.55 7.29
N HIS A 25 -0.99 17.86 7.60
CA HIS A 25 -2.19 18.70 7.52
C HIS A 25 -2.65 18.92 6.07
N LEU A 26 -1.71 19.08 5.12
CA LEU A 26 -2.03 19.14 3.70
C LEU A 26 -2.60 17.81 3.22
N LEU A 27 -1.96 16.68 3.52
CA LEU A 27 -2.49 15.35 3.21
C LEU A 27 -3.89 15.14 3.81
N HIS A 28 -4.13 15.64 5.02
CA HIS A 28 -5.40 15.53 5.73
C HIS A 28 -6.51 16.43 5.17
N LEU A 29 -6.21 17.67 4.75
CA LEU A 29 -7.19 18.55 4.11
C LEU A 29 -7.77 17.92 2.82
N PHE A 30 -7.06 16.98 2.23
CA PHE A 30 -7.45 16.30 0.98
C PHE A 30 -7.80 14.82 1.16
N SER A 31 -7.71 14.23 2.37
CA SER A 31 -8.03 12.81 2.63
C SER A 31 -9.47 12.56 3.10
N GLY A 32 -10.28 13.60 3.30
CA GLY A 32 -11.72 13.50 3.52
C GLY A 32 -12.16 12.88 4.86
N ARG A 33 -11.24 12.57 5.78
CA ARG A 33 -11.58 12.07 7.12
C ARG A 33 -11.64 13.21 8.13
N GLY A 34 -12.69 13.21 8.96
CA GLY A 34 -12.84 14.11 10.10
C GLY A 34 -11.70 13.92 11.10
N ALA A 35 -11.21 15.05 11.60
CA ALA A 35 -10.08 15.19 12.50
C ALA A 35 -10.15 14.30 13.76
N ASP A 36 -9.16 13.41 13.92
CA ASP A 36 -8.69 13.04 15.27
C ASP A 36 -7.31 13.68 15.50
N ILE A 37 -7.34 14.96 15.90
CA ILE A 37 -6.17 15.82 16.11
C ILE A 37 -5.29 15.31 17.27
N GLY A 38 -5.83 14.46 18.16
CA GLY A 38 -5.12 13.95 19.34
C GLY A 38 -3.98 12.98 18.99
N GLY A 39 -4.14 12.14 17.96
CA GLY A 39 -3.11 11.20 17.51
C GLY A 39 -2.10 11.80 16.52
N GLY A 40 -2.49 12.82 15.76
CA GLY A 40 -1.65 13.40 14.70
C GLY A 40 -0.37 14.07 15.23
N PHE A 41 -0.43 14.72 16.39
CA PHE A 41 0.72 15.46 16.93
C PHE A 41 1.87 14.55 17.37
N SER A 42 1.57 13.42 18.02
CA SER A 42 2.60 12.46 18.45
C SER A 42 3.29 11.83 17.25
N HIS A 43 2.55 11.44 16.21
CA HIS A 43 3.12 10.92 14.96
C HIS A 43 3.97 11.95 14.22
N ILE A 44 3.55 13.22 14.17
CA ILE A 44 4.34 14.32 13.60
C ILE A 44 5.64 14.53 14.37
N LEU A 45 5.58 14.48 15.70
CA LEU A 45 6.73 14.71 16.57
C LEU A 45 7.73 13.57 16.45
N TRP A 46 7.27 12.32 16.45
CA TRP A 46 8.11 11.15 16.20
C TRP A 46 8.71 11.15 14.80
N PHE A 47 7.89 11.41 13.78
CA PHE A 47 8.38 11.52 12.40
C PHE A 47 9.44 12.60 12.27
N SER A 48 9.22 13.78 12.86
CA SER A 48 10.20 14.88 12.84
C SER A 48 11.47 14.49 13.60
N LEU A 49 11.36 13.82 14.75
CA LEU A 49 12.50 13.40 15.56
C LEU A 49 13.40 12.40 14.82
N TYR A 50 12.83 11.48 14.03
CA TYR A 50 13.57 10.44 13.31
C TYR A 50 13.95 10.83 11.88
N ALA A 51 13.07 11.50 11.14
CA ALA A 51 13.31 11.85 9.74
C ALA A 51 14.29 13.01 9.59
N VAL A 52 14.22 14.03 10.47
CA VAL A 52 15.08 15.22 10.36
C VAL A 52 16.57 14.88 10.48
N PRO A 53 17.04 14.08 11.46
CA PRO A 53 18.45 13.71 11.54
C PRO A 53 18.92 12.90 10.33
N VAL A 54 18.10 11.97 9.83
CA VAL A 54 18.44 11.16 8.65
C VAL A 54 18.56 12.05 7.42
N ILE A 55 17.64 13.01 7.25
CA ILE A 55 17.68 13.96 6.14
C ILE A 55 18.87 14.90 6.27
N LEU A 56 19.25 15.33 7.48
CA LEU A 56 20.46 16.10 7.70
C LEU A 56 21.71 15.32 7.29
N LEU A 57 21.82 14.06 7.71
CA LEU A 57 22.97 13.22 7.42
C LEU A 57 23.10 12.89 5.93
N THR A 58 22.00 12.90 5.18
CA THR A 58 21.97 12.50 3.77
C THR A 58 21.91 13.69 2.80
N ALA A 59 21.04 14.66 3.06
CA ALA A 59 20.80 15.78 2.15
C ALA A 59 21.90 16.86 2.22
N VAL A 60 22.55 17.06 3.37
CA VAL A 60 23.67 18.02 3.48
C VAL A 60 24.86 17.59 2.62
N PRO A 61 25.38 16.35 2.70
CA PRO A 61 26.43 15.89 1.79
C PRO A 61 26.04 15.99 0.31
N VAL A 62 24.81 15.63 -0.04
CA VAL A 62 24.31 15.72 -1.42
C VAL A 62 24.31 17.17 -1.91
N THR A 63 23.85 18.12 -1.09
CA THR A 63 23.82 19.55 -1.46
C THR A 63 25.23 20.12 -1.60
N VAL A 64 26.18 19.70 -0.75
CA VAL A 64 27.58 20.10 -0.87
C VAL A 64 28.19 19.54 -2.16
N ALA A 65 27.99 18.25 -2.44
CA ALA A 65 28.46 17.61 -3.67
C ALA A 65 27.85 18.25 -4.92
N ALA A 66 26.54 18.52 -4.91
CA ALA A 66 25.84 19.24 -5.98
C ALA A 66 26.48 20.61 -6.24
N GLY A 67 26.81 21.33 -5.16
CA GLY A 67 27.51 22.61 -5.25
C GLY A 67 28.87 22.52 -5.96
N PHE A 68 29.67 21.49 -5.66
CA PHE A 68 30.96 21.27 -6.33
C PHE A 68 30.79 20.90 -7.81
N ILE A 69 29.90 19.94 -8.12
CA ILE A 69 29.67 19.45 -9.48
C ILE A 69 29.13 20.57 -10.38
N THR A 70 28.23 21.40 -9.84
CA THR A 70 27.57 22.46 -10.62
C THR A 70 28.35 23.77 -10.65
N MET A 71 29.49 23.89 -9.95
CA MET A 71 30.19 25.15 -9.72
C MET A 71 30.56 25.89 -11.03
N TRP A 72 30.89 25.15 -12.08
CA TRP A 72 31.30 25.67 -13.38
C TRP A 72 30.18 25.69 -14.42
N LEU A 73 28.98 25.23 -14.05
CA LEU A 73 27.82 25.17 -14.95
C LEU A 73 26.96 26.43 -14.82
N SER A 74 26.30 26.82 -15.92
CA SER A 74 25.40 27.98 -15.94
C SER A 74 24.12 27.70 -16.72
N GLY A 75 23.07 28.48 -16.43
CA GLY A 75 21.79 28.37 -17.13
C GLY A 75 21.16 26.98 -17.03
N LEU A 76 20.61 26.48 -18.15
CA LEU A 76 19.85 25.23 -18.18
C LEU A 76 20.70 24.01 -17.81
N SER A 77 21.98 23.96 -18.19
CA SER A 77 22.84 22.82 -17.87
C SER A 77 23.08 22.69 -16.37
N ARG A 78 23.25 23.81 -15.67
CA ARG A 78 23.31 23.85 -14.20
C ARG A 78 22.03 23.29 -13.61
N THR A 79 20.89 23.84 -14.02
CA THR A 79 19.58 23.45 -13.50
C THR A 79 19.28 21.97 -13.75
N ALA A 80 19.57 21.46 -14.94
CA ALA A 80 19.37 20.04 -15.29
C ALA A 80 20.27 19.10 -14.48
N VAL A 81 21.55 19.43 -14.33
CA VAL A 81 22.48 18.61 -13.51
C VAL A 81 22.06 18.67 -12.03
N ASN A 82 21.68 19.84 -11.52
CA ASN A 82 21.24 20.00 -10.14
C ASN A 82 19.93 19.23 -9.88
N PHE A 83 19.00 19.25 -10.83
CA PHE A 83 17.77 18.46 -10.80
C PHE A 83 18.09 16.96 -10.71
N THR A 84 18.97 16.45 -11.57
CA THR A 84 19.36 15.04 -11.56
C THR A 84 20.02 14.62 -10.25
N ILE A 85 20.89 15.47 -9.68
CA ILE A 85 21.57 15.18 -8.41
C ILE A 85 20.58 15.14 -7.24
N HIS A 86 19.56 15.99 -7.20
CA HIS A 86 18.63 16.04 -6.07
C HIS A 86 17.41 15.13 -6.25
N ILE A 87 16.75 15.18 -7.40
CA ILE A 87 15.48 14.47 -7.66
C ILE A 87 15.76 13.10 -8.27
N GLY A 88 16.66 13.02 -9.26
CA GLY A 88 17.01 11.77 -9.92
C GLY A 88 17.65 10.76 -8.96
N SER A 89 18.59 11.21 -8.12
CA SER A 89 19.20 10.35 -7.10
C SER A 89 18.20 9.90 -6.04
N ALA A 90 17.31 10.79 -5.58
CA ALA A 90 16.28 10.45 -4.60
C ALA A 90 15.30 9.40 -5.15
N ALA A 91 14.89 9.54 -6.41
CA ALA A 91 14.05 8.54 -7.08
C ALA A 91 14.76 7.18 -7.21
N LEU A 92 16.03 7.18 -7.62
CA LEU A 92 16.81 5.95 -7.79
C LEU A 92 17.06 5.23 -6.47
N ILE A 93 17.56 5.95 -5.47
CA ILE A 93 17.86 5.40 -4.14
C ILE A 93 16.58 4.93 -3.46
N GLY A 94 15.51 5.72 -3.51
CA GLY A 94 14.21 5.33 -2.96
C GLY A 94 13.71 4.03 -3.61
N ARG A 95 13.77 3.95 -4.95
CA ARG A 95 13.37 2.72 -5.67
C ARG A 95 14.19 1.50 -5.24
N ILE A 96 15.51 1.65 -5.08
CA ILE A 96 16.40 0.53 -4.70
C ILE A 96 16.14 0.10 -3.25
N LEU A 97 16.01 1.06 -2.33
CA LEU A 97 15.86 0.75 -0.90
C LEU A 97 14.48 0.21 -0.54
N PHE A 98 13.44 0.66 -1.26
CA PHE A 98 12.06 0.34 -0.93
C PHE A 98 11.36 -0.53 -1.98
N ASP A 99 12.13 -1.20 -2.85
CA ASP A 99 11.65 -2.13 -3.88
C ASP A 99 10.50 -1.57 -4.73
N GLY A 100 10.69 -0.35 -5.26
CA GLY A 100 9.73 0.29 -6.15
C GLY A 100 9.38 1.74 -5.81
N PHE A 101 8.37 2.26 -6.52
CA PHE A 101 7.84 3.61 -6.30
C PHE A 101 6.66 3.56 -5.32
N ASN A 102 6.99 3.43 -4.03
CA ASN A 102 6.03 3.52 -2.93
C ASN A 102 6.09 4.88 -2.22
N GLU A 103 5.30 5.03 -1.17
CA GLU A 103 5.14 6.28 -0.42
C GLU A 103 6.49 6.85 0.09
N PHE A 104 7.41 5.99 0.51
CA PHE A 104 8.75 6.41 0.96
C PHE A 104 9.61 6.93 -0.20
N THR A 105 9.55 6.30 -1.37
CA THR A 105 10.22 6.81 -2.59
C THR A 105 9.65 8.17 -3.01
N TYR A 106 8.33 8.34 -2.99
CA TYR A 106 7.70 9.63 -3.33
C TYR A 106 8.03 10.72 -2.31
N LEU A 107 8.10 10.39 -1.02
CA LEU A 107 8.56 11.29 0.02
C LEU A 107 10.02 11.74 -0.21
N ALA A 108 10.91 10.80 -0.54
CA ALA A 108 12.31 11.12 -0.85
C ALA A 108 12.43 12.08 -2.05
N ILE A 109 11.63 11.85 -3.11
CA ILE A 109 11.54 12.73 -4.28
C ILE A 109 11.05 14.13 -3.89
N ALA A 110 10.02 14.21 -3.04
CA ALA A 110 9.48 15.48 -2.55
C ALA A 110 10.54 16.27 -1.75
N VAL A 111 11.28 15.59 -0.87
CA VAL A 111 12.42 16.18 -0.15
C VAL A 111 13.47 16.68 -1.13
N GLY A 112 13.86 15.86 -2.10
CA GLY A 112 14.81 16.22 -3.16
C GLY A 112 14.38 17.47 -3.94
N ALA A 113 13.09 17.61 -4.23
CA ALA A 113 12.53 18.77 -4.92
C ALA A 113 12.71 20.08 -4.14
N PHE A 114 12.58 20.05 -2.81
CA PHE A 114 12.84 21.22 -1.97
C PHE A 114 14.32 21.59 -1.96
N PHE A 115 15.22 20.62 -1.80
CA PHE A 115 16.66 20.89 -1.83
C PHE A 115 17.11 21.45 -3.19
N PHE A 116 16.61 20.89 -4.29
CA PHE A 116 16.80 21.42 -5.64
C PHE A 116 16.34 22.88 -5.74
N PHE A 117 15.12 23.18 -5.29
CA PHE A 117 14.56 24.53 -5.34
C PHE A 117 15.45 25.53 -4.61
N PHE A 118 15.88 25.22 -3.39
CA PHE A 118 16.69 26.14 -2.61
C PHE A 118 18.13 26.27 -3.11
N ASP A 119 18.73 25.22 -3.66
CA ASP A 119 20.07 25.30 -4.22
C ASP A 119 20.09 26.11 -5.53
N GLU A 120 19.02 26.03 -6.33
CA GLU A 120 18.92 26.73 -7.61
C GLU A 120 18.36 28.15 -7.48
N TRP A 121 17.63 28.46 -6.41
CA TRP A 121 17.02 29.78 -6.19
C TRP A 121 17.99 30.97 -6.30
N PRO A 122 19.20 30.95 -5.72
CA PRO A 122 20.18 32.04 -5.87
C PRO A 122 20.69 32.21 -7.30
N HIS A 123 20.62 31.14 -8.11
CA HIS A 123 21.14 31.09 -9.47
C HIS A 123 20.07 31.40 -10.52
N ALA A 124 18.79 31.42 -10.13
CA ALA A 124 17.67 31.80 -10.99
C ALA A 124 17.59 33.32 -11.20
N TRP A 125 18.25 33.83 -12.25
CA TRP A 125 18.25 35.26 -12.58
C TRP A 125 17.03 35.65 -13.42
N GLY A 126 16.33 36.71 -13.01
CA GLY A 126 15.15 37.23 -13.69
C GLY A 126 13.83 36.53 -13.31
N ARG A 127 12.71 37.25 -13.48
CA ARG A 127 11.38 36.77 -13.07
C ARG A 127 10.96 35.49 -13.80
N ARG A 128 11.30 35.35 -15.09
CA ARG A 128 10.93 34.19 -15.92
C ARG A 128 11.58 32.90 -15.40
N ASN A 129 12.87 32.94 -15.08
CA ASN A 129 13.61 31.77 -14.58
C ASN A 129 13.13 31.36 -13.18
N LYS A 130 12.83 32.34 -12.30
CA LYS A 130 12.23 32.05 -10.99
C LYS A 130 10.85 31.40 -11.10
N ARG A 131 10.00 31.88 -12.00
CA ARG A 131 8.69 31.24 -12.28
C ARG A 131 8.85 29.83 -12.82
N GLY A 132 9.81 29.60 -13.73
CA GLY A 132 10.13 28.27 -14.23
C GLY A 132 10.58 27.32 -13.11
N LEU A 133 11.46 27.78 -12.23
CA LEU A 133 11.91 27.00 -11.07
C LEU A 133 10.75 26.62 -10.14
N ILE A 134 9.87 27.58 -9.81
CA ILE A 134 8.66 27.31 -9.01
C ILE A 134 7.76 26.29 -9.71
N ALA A 135 7.52 26.45 -11.01
CA ALA A 135 6.66 25.56 -11.79
C ALA A 135 7.21 24.12 -11.84
N VAL A 136 8.52 23.95 -12.05
CA VAL A 136 9.16 22.63 -12.04
C VAL A 136 9.05 21.97 -10.67
N THR A 137 9.36 22.69 -9.59
CA THR A 137 9.21 22.16 -8.23
C THR A 137 7.76 21.80 -7.93
N ALA A 138 6.80 22.65 -8.30
CA ALA A 138 5.38 22.37 -8.11
C ALA A 138 4.91 21.14 -8.91
N LEU A 139 5.38 20.96 -10.14
CA LEU A 139 5.10 19.78 -10.97
C LEU A 139 5.63 18.50 -10.34
N VAL A 140 6.86 18.54 -9.80
CA VAL A 140 7.46 17.37 -9.11
C VAL A 140 6.65 17.02 -7.86
N LEU A 141 6.30 18.02 -7.04
CA LEU A 141 5.48 17.81 -5.84
C LEU A 141 4.08 17.30 -6.18
N LEU A 142 3.47 17.81 -7.26
CA LEU A 142 2.19 17.31 -7.75
C LEU A 142 2.31 15.83 -8.15
N PHE A 143 3.37 15.48 -8.88
CA PHE A 143 3.62 14.10 -9.29
C PHE A 143 3.80 13.15 -8.11
N THR A 144 4.46 13.58 -7.03
CA THR A 144 4.59 12.75 -5.82
C THR A 144 3.27 12.59 -5.05
N LEU A 145 2.31 13.51 -5.25
CA LEU A 145 1.01 13.48 -4.57
C LEU A 145 -0.05 12.65 -5.32
N ILE A 146 0.02 12.57 -6.65
CA ILE A 146 -0.97 11.86 -7.48
C ILE A 146 -1.23 10.41 -7.01
N PRO A 147 -0.21 9.56 -6.75
CA PRO A 147 -0.45 8.18 -6.30
C PRO A 147 -1.19 8.13 -4.96
N THR A 148 -0.85 9.02 -4.03
CA THR A 148 -1.49 9.15 -2.72
C THR A 148 -2.95 9.57 -2.89
N TRP A 149 -3.23 10.52 -3.80
CA TRP A 149 -4.59 10.96 -4.09
C TRP A 149 -5.45 9.88 -4.72
N ILE A 150 -4.92 9.15 -5.70
CA ILE A 150 -5.61 8.01 -6.32
C ILE A 150 -5.89 6.93 -5.26
N SER A 151 -4.90 6.63 -4.42
CA SER A 151 -5.04 5.66 -3.33
C SER A 151 -6.16 6.07 -2.37
N ASN A 152 -6.14 7.32 -1.88
CA ASN A 152 -7.15 7.85 -0.96
C ASN A 152 -8.55 7.89 -1.59
N TYR A 153 -8.65 8.32 -2.86
CA TYR A 153 -9.92 8.32 -3.57
C TYR A 153 -10.50 6.91 -3.64
N GLN A 154 -9.69 5.92 -4.01
CA GLN A 154 -10.11 4.52 -4.02
C GLN A 154 -10.54 4.05 -2.62
N VAL A 155 -9.79 4.39 -1.56
CA VAL A 155 -10.15 4.01 -0.17
C VAL A 155 -11.55 4.52 0.18
N VAL A 156 -11.82 5.79 -0.15
CA VAL A 156 -13.12 6.42 0.13
C VAL A 156 -14.24 5.75 -0.65
N GLN A 157 -14.02 5.39 -1.92
CA GLN A 157 -15.03 4.70 -2.72
C GLN A 157 -15.28 3.27 -2.20
N ASP A 158 -14.22 2.51 -1.89
CA ASP A 158 -14.30 1.16 -1.34
C ASP A 158 -15.10 1.16 -0.04
N LEU A 159 -14.80 2.10 0.88
CA LEU A 159 -15.51 2.24 2.15
C LEU A 159 -16.97 2.60 1.97
N ARG A 160 -17.28 3.57 1.09
CA ARG A 160 -18.67 3.94 0.83
C ARG A 160 -19.48 2.76 0.32
N LYS A 161 -18.90 1.93 -0.55
CA LYS A 161 -19.56 0.76 -1.10
C LYS A 161 -19.75 -0.32 -0.02
N ILE A 162 -18.75 -0.57 0.83
CA ILE A 162 -18.89 -1.46 2.00
C ILE A 162 -19.97 -0.96 2.97
N ASP A 163 -20.00 0.33 3.26
CA ASP A 163 -20.97 0.92 4.18
C ASP A 163 -22.41 0.86 3.62
N SER A 164 -22.59 0.90 2.29
CA SER A 164 -23.90 0.88 1.66
C SER A 164 -24.39 -0.52 1.25
N GLU A 165 -23.50 -1.38 0.77
CA GLU A 165 -23.83 -2.69 0.18
C GLU A 165 -23.36 -3.86 1.05
N GLY A 166 -22.45 -3.64 2.00
CA GLY A 166 -21.84 -4.70 2.81
C GLY A 166 -20.59 -5.30 2.17
N PHE A 167 -20.12 -6.43 2.73
CA PHE A 167 -19.09 -7.25 2.10
C PHE A 167 -19.71 -8.15 1.02
N PRO A 168 -18.94 -8.59 0.02
CA PRO A 168 -19.44 -9.48 -1.03
C PRO A 168 -20.07 -10.74 -0.44
N ASP A 169 -21.22 -11.12 -0.97
CA ASP A 169 -21.87 -12.38 -0.62
C ASP A 169 -21.17 -13.52 -1.36
N VAL A 170 -20.90 -14.58 -0.63
CA VAL A 170 -20.13 -15.72 -1.15
C VAL A 170 -21.03 -16.93 -1.23
N VAL A 171 -21.04 -17.54 -2.41
CA VAL A 171 -21.83 -18.74 -2.70
C VAL A 171 -20.89 -19.85 -3.14
N ILE A 172 -20.91 -20.96 -2.42
CA ILE A 172 -20.12 -22.15 -2.72
C ILE A 172 -21.01 -23.13 -3.47
N PHE A 173 -20.46 -23.80 -4.47
CA PHE A 173 -21.10 -24.90 -5.15
C PHE A 173 -20.27 -26.17 -5.02
N ILE A 174 -20.93 -27.29 -4.74
CA ILE A 174 -20.36 -28.63 -4.81
C ILE A 174 -21.09 -29.33 -5.95
N ASN A 175 -20.37 -29.70 -7.01
CA ASN A 175 -20.94 -30.31 -8.23
C ASN A 175 -22.14 -29.51 -8.81
N GLY A 176 -22.06 -28.18 -8.75
CA GLY A 176 -23.11 -27.28 -9.23
C GLY A 176 -24.33 -27.14 -8.31
N GLN A 177 -24.36 -27.80 -7.15
CA GLN A 177 -25.36 -27.57 -6.12
C GLN A 177 -24.87 -26.50 -5.15
N GLU A 178 -25.70 -25.48 -4.93
CA GLU A 178 -25.42 -24.42 -3.98
C GLU A 178 -25.41 -24.98 -2.56
N VAL A 179 -24.33 -24.66 -1.83
CA VAL A 179 -24.18 -24.98 -0.42
C VAL A 179 -23.88 -23.71 0.38
N PRO A 180 -24.61 -23.45 1.48
CA PRO A 180 -24.37 -22.28 2.31
C PRO A 180 -22.99 -22.36 2.96
N GLY A 181 -22.11 -21.42 2.58
CA GLY A 181 -20.85 -21.19 3.27
C GLY A 181 -21.09 -20.41 4.56
N THR A 182 -20.31 -20.70 5.61
CA THR A 182 -20.31 -19.90 6.83
C THR A 182 -19.23 -18.84 6.75
N THR A 183 -19.59 -17.55 6.77
CA THR A 183 -18.62 -16.46 6.88
C THR A 183 -17.95 -16.48 8.26
N VAL A 184 -16.64 -16.65 8.27
CA VAL A 184 -15.81 -16.70 9.48
C VAL A 184 -15.39 -15.30 9.90
N SER A 185 -14.94 -14.47 8.94
CA SER A 185 -14.62 -13.06 9.22
C SER A 185 -14.57 -12.21 7.96
N THR A 186 -14.80 -10.91 8.14
CA THR A 186 -14.59 -9.88 7.11
C THR A 186 -13.61 -8.85 7.65
N LYS A 187 -12.67 -8.40 6.81
CA LYS A 187 -11.63 -7.42 7.20
C LYS A 187 -11.43 -6.37 6.12
N TYR A 188 -11.17 -5.13 6.54
CA TYR A 188 -10.80 -4.01 5.67
C TYR A 188 -9.51 -3.33 6.19
N LEU A 189 -8.58 -3.03 5.28
CA LEU A 189 -7.33 -2.32 5.55
C LEU A 189 -7.12 -1.21 4.51
N SER A 190 -7.08 0.05 4.98
CA SER A 190 -6.94 1.23 4.11
C SER A 190 -5.59 1.28 3.37
N THR A 191 -4.53 0.73 3.96
CA THR A 191 -3.18 0.65 3.39
C THR A 191 -3.04 -0.46 2.35
N GLY A 192 -4.04 -1.33 2.24
CA GLY A 192 -3.91 -2.63 1.59
C GLY A 192 -3.44 -3.70 2.57
N LEU A 193 -3.58 -4.95 2.15
CA LEU A 193 -3.16 -6.08 2.97
C LEU A 193 -1.66 -6.40 2.73
N GLU A 194 -0.87 -6.48 3.80
CA GLU A 194 0.52 -6.96 3.74
C GLU A 194 0.59 -8.49 3.84
N LYS A 195 1.60 -9.11 3.20
CA LYS A 195 1.87 -10.57 3.25
C LYS A 195 1.89 -11.19 4.67
N SER A 196 2.12 -10.39 5.69
CA SER A 196 2.22 -10.83 7.10
C SER A 196 0.93 -10.73 7.90
N ASP A 197 -0.05 -9.90 7.51
CA ASP A 197 -1.31 -9.72 8.24
C ASP A 197 -2.29 -10.90 8.07
N TYR A 198 -1.83 -11.94 7.37
CA TYR A 198 -2.59 -13.13 6.95
C TYR A 198 -2.46 -14.34 7.88
N LYS A 199 -1.60 -14.27 8.91
CA LYS A 199 -1.39 -15.42 9.80
C LYS A 199 -2.51 -15.52 10.82
N GLY A 200 -3.27 -16.63 10.81
CA GLY A 200 -4.18 -16.94 11.92
C GLY A 200 -5.31 -17.92 11.64
N HIS A 201 -5.56 -18.31 10.39
CA HIS A 201 -6.62 -19.27 10.07
C HIS A 201 -6.04 -20.44 9.27
N SER A 202 -6.32 -21.66 9.75
CA SER A 202 -5.94 -22.93 9.12
C SER A 202 -7.18 -23.76 8.87
N ALA A 203 -7.10 -24.67 7.90
CA ALA A 203 -8.07 -25.77 7.82
C ALA A 203 -7.99 -26.61 9.10
N GLU A 204 -9.12 -27.19 9.52
CA GLU A 204 -9.23 -27.94 10.76
C GLU A 204 -9.97 -29.26 10.52
N ILE A 205 -9.42 -30.37 11.03
CA ILE A 205 -10.11 -31.67 11.04
C ILE A 205 -11.28 -31.60 12.01
N LEU A 206 -12.45 -32.06 11.56
CA LEU A 206 -13.66 -32.03 12.36
C LEU A 206 -13.59 -33.10 13.46
N PRO A 207 -13.83 -32.74 14.73
CA PRO A 207 -14.02 -33.72 15.79
C PRO A 207 -15.20 -34.64 15.49
N LYS A 208 -15.08 -35.93 15.83
CA LYS A 208 -16.13 -36.94 15.59
C LYS A 208 -17.51 -36.54 16.11
N GLY A 209 -17.57 -35.81 17.24
CA GLY A 209 -18.83 -35.35 17.82
C GLY A 209 -19.59 -34.33 16.97
N ILE A 210 -18.90 -33.60 16.08
CA ILE A 210 -19.53 -32.65 15.16
C ILE A 210 -20.22 -33.38 13.99
N LEU A 211 -19.71 -34.55 13.58
CA LEU A 211 -20.20 -35.30 12.42
C LEU A 211 -21.66 -35.77 12.54
N GLU A 212 -22.16 -35.90 13.77
CA GLU A 212 -23.52 -36.33 14.08
C GLU A 212 -24.39 -35.19 14.64
N ASP A 213 -23.82 -33.99 14.81
CA ASP A 213 -24.51 -32.85 15.40
C ASP A 213 -25.31 -32.09 14.34
N SER A 214 -26.64 -32.14 14.47
CA SER A 214 -27.60 -31.46 13.59
C SER A 214 -27.46 -29.93 13.52
N GLN A 215 -26.65 -29.31 14.38
CA GLN A 215 -26.34 -27.88 14.31
C GLN A 215 -25.36 -27.53 13.18
N TYR A 216 -24.64 -28.51 12.64
CA TYR A 216 -23.65 -28.30 11.59
C TYR A 216 -24.10 -28.97 10.30
N ASP A 217 -24.17 -28.18 9.24
CA ASP A 217 -24.38 -28.70 7.89
C ASP A 217 -23.05 -29.25 7.36
N ILE A 218 -22.97 -30.57 7.21
CA ILE A 218 -21.78 -31.28 6.74
C ILE A 218 -22.10 -31.96 5.42
N TYR A 219 -21.34 -31.61 4.40
CA TYR A 219 -21.59 -32.04 3.03
C TYR A 219 -20.70 -33.22 2.64
N GLU A 220 -21.30 -34.22 2.00
CA GLU A 220 -20.57 -35.38 1.47
C GLU A 220 -19.82 -34.98 0.20
N VAL A 221 -18.50 -35.22 0.20
CA VAL A 221 -17.64 -34.96 -0.96
C VAL A 221 -16.80 -36.19 -1.29
N ASN A 222 -16.62 -36.45 -2.57
CA ASN A 222 -15.85 -37.57 -3.09
C ASN A 222 -14.68 -37.10 -3.95
N GLU A 223 -13.73 -37.99 -4.18
CA GLU A 223 -12.67 -37.76 -5.16
C GLU A 223 -13.27 -37.39 -6.53
N GLY A 224 -12.75 -36.31 -7.13
CA GLY A 224 -13.21 -35.81 -8.42
C GLY A 224 -14.40 -34.85 -8.37
N ASP A 225 -15.01 -34.63 -7.20
CA ASP A 225 -16.04 -33.60 -7.03
C ASP A 225 -15.45 -32.21 -7.29
N VAL A 226 -16.25 -31.34 -7.92
CA VAL A 226 -15.84 -29.97 -8.27
C VAL A 226 -16.44 -29.00 -7.26
N LEU A 227 -15.57 -28.32 -6.53
CA LEU A 227 -15.91 -27.16 -5.72
C LEU A 227 -15.77 -25.92 -6.60
N SER A 228 -16.79 -25.08 -6.66
CA SER A 228 -16.67 -23.76 -7.28
C SER A 228 -17.21 -22.67 -6.38
N VAL A 229 -16.67 -21.47 -6.52
CA VAL A 229 -17.07 -20.32 -5.72
C VAL A 229 -17.48 -19.19 -6.64
N THR A 230 -18.64 -18.62 -6.37
CA THR A 230 -19.08 -17.37 -6.98
C THR A 230 -19.21 -16.29 -5.90
N MET A 231 -19.02 -15.04 -6.31
CA MET A 231 -19.10 -13.90 -5.42
C MET A 231 -19.99 -12.85 -6.05
N ASP A 232 -21.12 -12.57 -5.40
CA ASP A 232 -22.04 -11.54 -5.82
C ASP A 232 -21.73 -10.22 -5.09
N GLY A 233 -22.00 -9.10 -5.76
CA GLY A 233 -21.77 -7.77 -5.19
C GLY A 233 -20.29 -7.38 -5.05
N SER A 234 -19.37 -8.04 -5.77
CA SER A 234 -17.93 -7.78 -5.61
C SER A 234 -17.54 -6.30 -5.81
N LEU A 235 -16.62 -5.80 -4.99
CA LEU A 235 -16.08 -4.44 -5.06
C LEU A 235 -15.16 -4.25 -6.27
N SER A 236 -14.57 -5.35 -6.76
CA SER A 236 -13.68 -5.42 -7.91
C SER A 236 -13.68 -6.85 -8.45
N GLU A 237 -13.66 -6.99 -9.78
CA GLU A 237 -13.53 -8.30 -10.47
C GLU A 237 -12.16 -8.95 -10.22
N VAL A 238 -11.15 -8.17 -9.86
CA VAL A 238 -9.80 -8.66 -9.57
C VAL A 238 -9.69 -9.00 -8.08
N TYR A 239 -9.65 -10.28 -7.76
CA TYR A 239 -9.36 -10.85 -6.45
C TYR A 239 -8.51 -12.11 -6.57
N THR A 240 -7.91 -12.52 -5.45
CA THR A 240 -7.30 -13.84 -5.29
C THR A 240 -8.21 -14.67 -4.41
N LEU A 241 -8.57 -15.86 -4.88
CA LEU A 241 -9.30 -16.85 -4.09
C LEU A 241 -8.36 -18.00 -3.77
N GLU A 242 -8.18 -18.27 -2.48
CA GLU A 242 -7.37 -19.37 -1.98
C GLU A 242 -8.26 -20.36 -1.23
N LEU A 243 -8.00 -21.65 -1.40
CA LEU A 243 -8.58 -22.73 -0.62
C LEU A 243 -7.50 -23.38 0.22
N LEU A 244 -7.75 -23.49 1.53
CA LEU A 244 -6.92 -24.20 2.48
C LEU A 244 -7.66 -25.48 2.88
N TYR A 245 -6.97 -26.60 2.77
CA TYR A 245 -7.46 -27.94 3.14
C TYR A 245 -6.32 -28.79 3.67
N ILE A 246 -6.63 -29.95 4.24
CA ILE A 246 -5.68 -30.93 4.76
C ILE A 246 -5.81 -32.20 3.93
N ASP A 247 -4.69 -32.69 3.40
CA ASP A 247 -4.57 -34.02 2.79
C ASP A 247 -3.59 -34.91 3.57
N ASP A 248 -3.35 -36.13 3.07
CA ASP A 248 -2.41 -37.11 3.65
C ASP A 248 -0.99 -36.56 3.86
N THR A 249 -0.60 -35.51 3.11
CA THR A 249 0.71 -34.88 3.18
C THR A 249 0.74 -33.64 4.07
N GLY A 250 -0.43 -33.22 4.59
CA GLY A 250 -0.60 -32.09 5.50
C GLY A 250 -1.44 -30.96 4.92
N GLN A 251 -1.30 -29.77 5.50
CA GLN A 251 -2.06 -28.60 5.07
C GLN A 251 -1.57 -28.09 3.70
N LYS A 252 -2.53 -27.86 2.80
CA LYS A 252 -2.33 -27.30 1.45
C LYS A 252 -2.98 -25.94 1.32
N THR A 253 -2.54 -25.20 0.31
CA THR A 253 -3.15 -23.94 -0.10
C THR A 253 -3.13 -23.88 -1.62
N GLU A 254 -4.31 -23.80 -2.21
CA GLU A 254 -4.50 -23.78 -3.67
C GLU A 254 -5.14 -22.46 -4.09
N VAL A 255 -4.63 -21.87 -5.17
CA VAL A 255 -5.12 -20.58 -5.68
C VAL A 255 -6.18 -20.84 -6.76
N LEU A 256 -7.45 -20.76 -6.38
CA LEU A 256 -8.58 -21.11 -7.25
C LEU A 256 -8.88 -20.03 -8.30
N SER A 257 -8.54 -18.77 -8.02
CA SER A 257 -8.79 -17.67 -8.96
C SER A 257 -8.07 -17.81 -10.30
N GLU A 258 -7.03 -18.66 -10.37
CA GLU A 258 -6.34 -18.98 -11.63
C GLU A 258 -7.08 -20.02 -12.48
N ASN A 259 -8.03 -20.75 -11.87
CA ASN A 259 -8.77 -21.86 -12.46
C ASN A 259 -10.28 -21.59 -12.46
N ASN A 260 -10.70 -20.37 -12.85
CA ASN A 260 -12.11 -19.96 -12.87
C ASN A 260 -12.84 -20.12 -11.52
N ASN A 261 -12.11 -20.02 -10.40
CA ASN A 261 -12.62 -20.26 -9.05
C ASN A 261 -13.12 -21.69 -8.81
N GLU A 262 -12.60 -22.66 -9.56
CA GLU A 262 -12.90 -24.08 -9.43
C GLU A 262 -11.73 -24.84 -8.81
N PHE A 263 -12.08 -25.89 -8.07
CA PHE A 263 -11.17 -26.84 -7.48
C PHE A 263 -11.73 -28.25 -7.67
N VAL A 264 -10.93 -29.15 -8.21
CA VAL A 264 -11.28 -30.57 -8.29
C VAL A 264 -10.64 -31.26 -7.11
N LEU A 265 -11.45 -31.96 -6.31
CA LEU A 265 -10.99 -32.69 -5.14
C LEU A 265 -9.97 -33.78 -5.54
N PRO A 266 -8.73 -33.74 -5.01
CA PRO A 266 -7.64 -34.61 -5.46
C PRO A 266 -7.69 -36.03 -4.89
N GLY A 267 -8.58 -36.30 -3.94
CA GLY A 267 -8.73 -37.59 -3.25
C GLY A 267 -9.83 -37.54 -2.21
N GLU A 268 -10.09 -38.67 -1.54
CA GLU A 268 -10.93 -38.68 -0.33
C GLU A 268 -10.28 -37.81 0.75
N LEU A 269 -11.05 -36.86 1.28
CA LEU A 269 -10.61 -35.97 2.35
C LEU A 269 -11.14 -36.48 3.68
N ASP A 270 -10.30 -36.46 4.72
CA ASP A 270 -10.80 -36.62 6.08
C ASP A 270 -11.84 -35.51 6.38
N PRO A 271 -12.87 -35.80 7.21
CA PRO A 271 -13.87 -34.81 7.57
C PRO A 271 -13.24 -33.56 8.16
N GLN A 272 -13.48 -32.41 7.51
CA GLN A 272 -12.74 -31.18 7.80
C GLN A 272 -13.53 -29.91 7.43
N ALA A 273 -13.06 -28.78 7.96
CA ALA A 273 -13.46 -27.46 7.50
C ALA A 273 -12.55 -27.02 6.35
N LEU A 274 -13.13 -26.95 5.14
CA LEU A 274 -12.49 -26.32 4.00
C LEU A 274 -12.57 -24.80 4.17
N LEU A 275 -11.42 -24.16 4.28
CA LEU A 275 -11.34 -22.72 4.52
C LEU A 275 -11.02 -22.00 3.21
N PHE A 276 -11.90 -21.12 2.80
CA PHE A 276 -11.72 -20.28 1.64
C PHE A 276 -11.39 -18.85 2.04
N ARG A 277 -10.57 -18.22 1.21
CA ARG A 277 -10.11 -16.85 1.40
C ARG A 277 -10.25 -16.08 0.10
N ALA A 278 -11.21 -15.18 0.06
CA ALA A 278 -11.35 -14.20 -0.99
C ALA A 278 -10.63 -12.91 -0.58
N ALA A 279 -9.57 -12.53 -1.29
CA ALA A 279 -8.75 -11.37 -0.99
C ALA A 279 -8.71 -10.39 -2.17
N TRP A 280 -9.13 -9.16 -1.90
CA TRP A 280 -8.90 -8.01 -2.75
C TRP A 280 -7.75 -7.17 -2.21
N LYS A 281 -7.35 -6.13 -2.94
CA LYS A 281 -6.26 -5.25 -2.52
C LYS A 281 -6.36 -4.74 -1.08
N ARG A 282 -7.58 -4.48 -0.59
CA ARG A 282 -7.85 -3.79 0.69
C ARG A 282 -8.88 -4.45 1.60
N HIS A 283 -9.50 -5.53 1.16
CA HIS A 283 -10.48 -6.23 1.96
C HIS A 283 -10.42 -7.72 1.71
N MET A 284 -10.92 -8.47 2.68
CA MET A 284 -10.88 -9.91 2.67
C MET A 284 -12.15 -10.46 3.28
N VAL A 285 -12.65 -11.55 2.70
CA VAL A 285 -13.71 -12.38 3.25
C VAL A 285 -13.14 -13.77 3.47
N LEU A 286 -13.24 -14.26 4.72
CA LEU A 286 -12.92 -15.63 5.10
C LEU A 286 -14.22 -16.37 5.35
N PHE A 287 -14.37 -17.51 4.71
CA PHE A 287 -15.58 -18.33 4.79
C PHE A 287 -15.19 -19.80 4.71
N GLN A 288 -16.06 -20.67 5.22
CA GLN A 288 -15.77 -22.10 5.28
C GLN A 288 -16.99 -22.94 4.99
N VAL A 289 -16.74 -24.18 4.60
CA VAL A 289 -17.74 -25.25 4.48
C VAL A 289 -17.21 -26.50 5.15
N TYR A 290 -18.10 -27.23 5.82
CA TYR A 290 -17.75 -28.49 6.46
C TYR A 290 -18.03 -29.64 5.52
N VAL A 291 -17.03 -30.49 5.30
CA VAL A 291 -17.13 -31.64 4.40
C VAL A 291 -16.77 -32.94 5.10
N LYS A 292 -17.25 -34.05 4.58
CA LYS A 292 -16.92 -35.41 5.01
C LYS A 292 -16.89 -36.39 3.84
#